data_AF-A0A1T0CQ23-F1
#
_entry.id   AF-A0A1T0CQ23-F1
#
_cell.length_a   1.000
_cell.length_b   1.000
_cell.length_c   1.000
_cell.angle_alpha   90.00
_cell.angle_beta   90.00
_cell.angle_gamma   90.00
#
_symmetry.space_group_name_H-M   'P 1'
#
loop_
_entity.id
_entity.type
_entity.pdbx_description
1 polymer ?
#
loop_
_entity_poly.entity_id
_entity_poly.type
_entity_poly.pdbx_seq_one_letter_code
_entity_poly.pdbx_strand_id
1 'polypeptide(L)'
;MMKKLVVASLALAVTAPAMASEIVVYSARADELLKPLTQAYQKKTGTKVTLVSDKAGPLMEKLKAEGKNTKADVFITVDGGNLWQAAQAGLLRPINSSVLKSNIPSNLRDPKNQWFGLSVRARTIFYNPKKVNASQLSTYADLANAKWKGKLCLRTSNNVYNQSLVATMIAHNGQAKTEQVVKGWVNNLAAAPFSNDTALLEAIDAGRCDVGIANTYYYGRLLNQKPSVANNVKVFFADQKGKGTHVNVSGAGVVKHSDNAAEAQKFIEWLSGSEAQSLYAQNNFEYPANPRVAVTGNMARWLPSSFKRDMINVSVAGQNQQKATMLMKKAGYK
;
A
#
# COMPACT_ATOMS: atom_id res chain seq x y z
N MET A 1 35.64 -70.76 -27.95
CA MET A 1 34.41 -69.95 -28.10
C MET A 1 34.16 -69.17 -26.81
N MET A 2 34.52 -67.88 -26.78
CA MET A 2 34.32 -66.98 -25.63
C MET A 2 32.90 -66.40 -25.64
N LYS A 3 32.10 -66.67 -24.60
CA LYS A 3 30.81 -66.01 -24.36
C LYS A 3 31.06 -64.63 -23.73
N LYS A 4 30.77 -63.56 -24.48
CA LYS A 4 30.74 -62.18 -23.98
C LYS A 4 29.50 -61.99 -23.10
N LEU A 5 29.67 -61.72 -21.81
CA LEU A 5 28.62 -61.17 -20.96
C LEU A 5 28.52 -59.66 -21.22
N VAL A 6 27.37 -59.22 -21.72
CA VAL A 6 26.99 -57.81 -21.78
C VAL A 6 26.27 -57.48 -20.48
N VAL A 7 26.89 -56.66 -19.63
CA VAL A 7 26.24 -56.10 -18.43
C VAL A 7 25.58 -54.79 -18.85
N ALA A 8 24.25 -54.78 -18.93
CA ALA A 8 23.46 -53.57 -19.15
C ALA A 8 23.32 -52.83 -17.81
N SER A 9 24.01 -51.70 -17.67
CA SER A 9 23.85 -50.79 -16.53
C SER A 9 22.53 -50.03 -16.64
N LEU A 10 21.53 -50.46 -15.86
CA LEU A 10 20.26 -49.76 -15.72
C LEU A 10 20.47 -48.51 -14.86
N ALA A 11 20.52 -47.33 -15.47
CA ALA A 11 20.55 -46.06 -14.74
C ALA A 11 19.17 -45.80 -14.13
N LEU A 12 19.01 -46.11 -12.83
CA LEU A 12 17.85 -45.64 -12.07
C LEU A 12 17.95 -44.12 -11.92
N ALA A 13 17.15 -43.39 -12.70
CA ALA A 13 16.86 -41.99 -12.44
C ALA A 13 16.07 -41.90 -11.13
N VAL A 14 16.75 -41.55 -10.03
CA VAL A 14 16.10 -41.23 -8.76
C VAL A 14 15.36 -39.90 -8.96
N THR A 15 14.07 -39.99 -9.25
CA THR A 15 13.16 -38.84 -9.17
C THR A 15 12.93 -38.54 -7.70
N ALA A 16 13.70 -37.60 -7.14
CA ALA A 16 13.42 -37.08 -5.81
C ALA A 16 11.99 -36.49 -5.80
N PRO A 17 11.14 -36.84 -4.81
CA PRO A 17 9.83 -36.23 -4.71
C PRO A 17 10.02 -34.72 -4.52
N ALA A 18 9.41 -33.93 -5.40
CA ALA A 18 9.35 -32.49 -5.24
C ALA A 18 8.58 -32.17 -3.96
N MET A 19 9.28 -31.99 -2.85
CA MET A 19 8.70 -31.50 -1.60
C MET A 19 8.06 -30.15 -1.92
N ALA A 20 6.74 -30.08 -1.80
CA ALA A 20 6.01 -28.84 -2.00
C ALA A 20 6.56 -27.79 -1.04
N SER A 21 7.21 -26.75 -1.58
CA SER A 21 7.77 -25.67 -0.77
C SER A 21 6.66 -24.94 -0.04
N GLU A 22 6.89 -24.53 1.21
CA GLU A 22 5.93 -23.75 2.00
C GLU A 22 6.59 -22.45 2.46
N ILE A 23 5.84 -21.35 2.39
CA ILE A 23 6.25 -20.07 2.98
C ILE A 23 5.18 -19.56 3.95
N VAL A 24 5.62 -18.97 5.06
CA VAL A 24 4.73 -18.31 6.02
C VAL A 24 4.80 -16.80 5.83
N VAL A 25 3.64 -16.18 5.65
CA VAL A 25 3.49 -14.76 5.37
C VAL A 25 2.80 -14.07 6.54
N TYR A 26 3.51 -13.17 7.19
CA TYR A 26 2.93 -12.29 8.21
C TYR A 26 2.37 -11.07 7.50
N SER A 27 1.05 -10.87 7.57
CA SER A 27 0.34 -9.86 6.78
C SER A 27 -0.46 -8.89 7.63
N ALA A 28 -0.19 -7.59 7.45
CA ALA A 28 -1.04 -6.51 7.94
C ALA A 28 -2.10 -6.04 6.93
N ARG A 29 -2.31 -6.81 5.86
CA ARG A 29 -3.45 -6.63 4.95
C ARG A 29 -4.60 -7.52 5.38
N ALA A 30 -5.83 -7.10 5.07
CA ALA A 30 -7.00 -7.95 5.21
C ALA A 30 -6.86 -9.19 4.30
N ASP A 31 -7.17 -10.36 4.86
CA ASP A 31 -7.02 -11.66 4.19
C ASP A 31 -7.72 -11.72 2.84
N GLU A 32 -8.91 -11.13 2.72
CA GLU A 32 -9.67 -11.15 1.46
C GLU A 32 -8.90 -10.51 0.30
N LEU A 33 -7.96 -9.61 0.59
CA LEU A 33 -7.14 -8.92 -0.41
C LEU A 33 -5.90 -9.72 -0.84
N LEU A 34 -5.50 -10.72 -0.06
CA LEU A 34 -4.32 -11.55 -0.32
C LEU A 34 -4.65 -12.96 -0.78
N LYS A 35 -5.76 -13.56 -0.32
CA LYS A 35 -6.16 -14.92 -0.68
C LYS A 35 -6.16 -15.19 -2.20
N PRO A 36 -6.70 -14.31 -3.06
CA PRO A 36 -6.63 -14.54 -4.51
C PRO A 36 -5.20 -14.56 -5.06
N LEU A 37 -4.30 -13.75 -4.50
CA LEU A 37 -2.89 -13.70 -4.90
C LEU A 37 -2.15 -14.96 -4.46
N THR A 38 -2.34 -15.38 -3.21
CA THR A 38 -1.68 -16.58 -2.68
C THR A 38 -2.18 -17.86 -3.37
N GLN A 39 -3.48 -17.95 -3.66
CA GLN A 39 -4.06 -19.06 -4.43
C GLN A 39 -3.52 -19.11 -5.86
N ALA A 40 -3.43 -17.97 -6.55
CA ALA A 40 -2.86 -17.90 -7.89
C ALA A 40 -1.38 -18.32 -7.90
N TYR A 41 -0.59 -17.85 -6.93
CA TYR A 41 0.80 -18.25 -6.78
C TYR A 41 0.96 -19.74 -6.51
N GLN A 42 0.16 -20.29 -5.58
CA GLN A 42 0.18 -21.71 -5.25
C GLN A 42 -0.22 -22.56 -6.45
N LYS A 43 -1.28 -22.18 -7.19
CA LYS A 43 -1.69 -22.88 -8.42
C LYS A 43 -0.58 -22.90 -9.47
N LYS A 44 0.20 -21.83 -9.58
CA LYS A 44 1.26 -21.68 -10.58
C LYS A 44 2.55 -22.42 -10.21
N THR A 45 2.89 -22.46 -8.93
CA THR A 45 4.22 -22.91 -8.48
C THR A 45 4.19 -24.18 -7.64
N GLY A 46 3.02 -24.61 -7.16
CA GLY A 46 2.88 -25.64 -6.14
C GLY A 46 3.29 -25.20 -4.73
N THR A 47 3.79 -23.97 -4.55
CA THR A 47 4.25 -23.47 -3.25
C THR A 47 3.05 -23.13 -2.36
N LYS A 48 2.96 -23.77 -1.19
CA LYS A 48 1.93 -23.47 -0.20
C LYS A 48 2.26 -22.15 0.49
N VAL A 49 1.25 -21.29 0.64
CA VAL A 49 1.39 -20.00 1.33
C VAL A 49 0.48 -19.96 2.54
N THR A 50 1.07 -19.94 3.73
CA THR A 50 0.33 -19.85 5.01
C THR A 50 0.29 -18.41 5.48
N LEU A 51 -0.91 -17.85 5.66
CA LEU A 51 -1.09 -16.47 6.12
C LEU A 51 -1.25 -16.42 7.64
N VAL A 52 -0.53 -15.50 8.29
CA VAL A 52 -0.73 -15.09 9.69
C VAL A 52 -1.01 -13.59 9.69
N SER A 53 -2.22 -13.22 10.08
CA SER A 53 -2.71 -11.85 9.91
C SER A 53 -2.99 -11.15 11.24
N ASP A 54 -2.48 -9.94 11.38
CA ASP A 54 -2.73 -9.03 12.50
C ASP A 54 -2.33 -7.60 12.07
N LYS A 55 -2.47 -6.59 12.93
CA LYS A 55 -2.00 -5.24 12.67
C LYS A 55 -0.47 -5.20 12.56
N ALA A 56 0.05 -4.22 11.81
CA ALA A 56 1.48 -4.08 11.55
C ALA A 56 2.34 -4.01 12.82
N GLY A 57 1.91 -3.24 13.83
CA GLY A 57 2.61 -3.12 15.12
C GLY A 57 2.77 -4.47 15.84
N PRO A 58 1.66 -5.15 16.20
CA PRO A 58 1.69 -6.49 16.78
C PRO A 58 2.54 -7.51 16.00
N LEU A 59 2.44 -7.53 14.66
CA LEU A 59 3.27 -8.43 13.85
C LEU A 59 4.76 -8.08 13.94
N MET A 60 5.14 -6.81 13.95
CA MET A 60 6.53 -6.39 14.14
C MET A 60 7.05 -6.79 15.53
N GLU A 61 6.26 -6.60 16.59
CA GLU A 61 6.65 -7.04 17.94
C GLU A 61 6.77 -8.56 18.03
N LYS A 62 5.88 -9.30 17.37
CA LYS A 62 5.96 -10.76 17.27
C LYS A 62 7.23 -11.20 16.56
N LEU A 63 7.59 -10.59 15.44
CA LEU A 63 8.85 -10.88 14.72
C LEU A 63 10.09 -10.57 15.59
N LYS A 64 10.07 -9.49 16.37
CA LYS A 64 11.15 -9.17 17.33
C LYS A 64 11.27 -10.26 18.40
N ALA A 65 10.15 -10.65 19.00
CA ALA A 65 10.11 -11.64 20.07
C ALA A 65 10.55 -13.03 19.60
N GLU A 66 10.17 -13.42 18.39
CA GLU A 66 10.56 -14.71 17.81
C GLU A 66 12.04 -14.74 17.38
N GLY A 67 12.57 -13.62 16.90
CA GLY A 67 13.98 -13.50 16.53
C GLY A 67 14.42 -14.58 15.54
N LYS A 68 15.47 -15.33 15.88
CA LYS A 68 16.00 -16.45 15.07
C LYS A 68 15.06 -17.64 14.98
N ASN A 69 14.06 -17.73 15.86
CA ASN A 69 13.12 -18.85 15.91
C ASN A 69 11.83 -18.57 15.13
N THR A 70 11.72 -17.40 14.48
CA THR A 70 10.53 -17.07 13.69
C THR A 70 10.31 -18.08 12.59
N LYS A 71 9.04 -18.39 12.34
CA LYS A 71 8.63 -19.18 11.16
C LYS A 71 8.21 -18.29 10.00
N ALA A 72 8.19 -16.98 10.18
CA ALA A 72 7.80 -16.04 9.15
C ALA A 72 8.90 -15.91 8.08
N ASP A 73 8.49 -16.01 6.82
CA ASP A 73 9.36 -15.87 5.67
C ASP A 73 9.22 -14.50 5.01
N VAL A 74 7.98 -14.00 4.93
CA VAL A 74 7.64 -12.73 4.30
C VAL A 74 6.85 -11.88 5.28
N PHE A 75 7.19 -10.61 5.36
CA PHE A 75 6.37 -9.60 6.02
C PHE A 75 5.70 -8.72 4.96
N ILE A 76 4.37 -8.72 4.93
CA ILE A 76 3.55 -7.85 4.09
C ILE A 76 2.86 -6.82 4.97
N THR A 77 2.93 -5.55 4.59
CA THR A 77 2.16 -4.50 5.28
C THR A 77 1.59 -3.49 4.31
N VAL A 78 0.76 -2.61 4.85
CA VAL A 78 0.33 -1.38 4.20
C VAL A 78 1.18 -0.25 4.76
N ASP A 79 1.44 0.77 3.94
CA ASP A 79 2.19 1.98 4.29
C ASP A 79 3.73 1.85 4.20
N GLY A 80 4.36 2.78 3.47
CA GLY A 80 5.82 2.89 3.35
C GLY A 80 6.51 3.21 4.68
N GLY A 81 5.82 3.87 5.62
CA GLY A 81 6.30 4.11 6.97
C GLY A 81 6.37 2.85 7.83
N ASN A 82 5.37 1.96 7.76
CA ASN A 82 5.44 0.66 8.43
C ASN A 82 6.57 -0.22 7.88
N LEU A 83 6.75 -0.22 6.55
CA LEU A 83 7.87 -0.93 5.90
C LEU A 83 9.23 -0.38 6.34
N TRP A 84 9.34 0.95 6.39
CA TRP A 84 10.54 1.61 6.90
C TRP A 84 10.82 1.26 8.36
N GLN A 85 9.80 1.26 9.23
CA GLN A 85 9.94 0.87 10.63
C GLN A 85 10.41 -0.58 10.79
N ALA A 86 9.84 -1.52 10.02
CA ALA A 86 10.30 -2.91 10.03
C ALA A 86 11.77 -3.03 9.61
N ALA A 87 12.19 -2.28 8.59
CA ALA A 87 13.60 -2.22 8.18
C ALA A 87 14.52 -1.63 9.25
N GLN A 88 14.13 -0.52 9.90
CA GLN A 88 14.91 0.11 10.98
C GLN A 88 15.00 -0.77 12.22
N ALA A 89 13.95 -1.54 12.52
CA ALA A 89 13.95 -2.53 13.59
C ALA A 89 14.79 -3.78 13.27
N GLY A 90 15.43 -3.84 12.09
CA GLY A 90 16.26 -4.96 11.67
C GLY A 90 15.46 -6.24 11.42
N LEU A 91 14.16 -6.15 11.11
CA LEU A 91 13.27 -7.29 10.89
C LEU A 91 13.35 -7.84 9.48
N LEU A 92 13.86 -7.05 8.54
CA LEU A 92 13.91 -7.39 7.11
C LEU A 92 15.35 -7.49 6.63
N ARG A 93 15.62 -8.48 5.77
CA ARG A 93 16.91 -8.60 5.07
C ARG A 93 16.87 -7.92 3.70
N PRO A 94 18.00 -7.38 3.22
CA PRO A 94 18.11 -6.92 1.83
C PRO A 94 17.81 -8.04 0.83
N ILE A 95 17.12 -7.72 -0.24
CA ILE A 95 16.82 -8.61 -1.36
C ILE A 95 17.65 -8.16 -2.57
N ASN A 96 18.51 -9.03 -3.08
CA ASN A 96 19.25 -8.76 -4.30
C ASN A 96 18.53 -9.38 -5.51
N SER A 97 17.60 -8.63 -6.09
CA SER A 97 16.80 -9.07 -7.23
C SER A 97 16.81 -8.04 -8.36
N SER A 98 17.29 -8.42 -9.53
CA SER A 98 17.18 -7.62 -10.76
C SER A 98 15.73 -7.49 -11.20
N VAL A 99 14.91 -8.53 -10.99
CA VAL A 99 13.47 -8.54 -11.27
C VAL A 99 12.76 -7.46 -10.47
N LEU A 100 12.95 -7.42 -9.15
CA LEU A 100 12.30 -6.42 -8.30
C LEU A 100 12.77 -5.00 -8.62
N LYS A 101 14.07 -4.80 -8.86
CA LYS A 101 14.62 -3.49 -9.24
C LYS A 101 14.10 -2.99 -10.60
N SER A 102 13.81 -3.91 -11.52
CA SER A 102 13.29 -3.64 -12.86
C SER A 102 11.78 -3.38 -12.84
N ASN A 103 11.03 -4.14 -12.04
CA ASN A 103 9.58 -4.04 -11.94
C ASN A 103 9.13 -2.87 -11.06
N ILE A 104 9.86 -2.55 -9.98
CA ILE A 104 9.43 -1.57 -8.98
C ILE A 104 10.30 -0.29 -9.06
N PRO A 105 9.69 0.87 -9.38
CA PRO A 105 10.36 2.16 -9.40
C PRO A 105 11.11 2.47 -8.09
N SER A 106 12.25 3.17 -8.20
CA SER A 106 13.12 3.48 -7.06
C SER A 106 12.44 4.28 -5.94
N ASN A 107 11.42 5.09 -6.26
CA ASN A 107 10.64 5.83 -5.27
C ASN A 107 9.64 4.96 -4.50
N LEU A 108 9.36 3.73 -4.96
CA LEU A 108 8.43 2.80 -4.32
C LEU A 108 9.13 1.65 -3.58
N ARG A 109 10.45 1.72 -3.42
CA ARG A 109 11.25 0.70 -2.72
C ARG A 109 12.28 1.30 -1.79
N ASP A 110 12.75 0.48 -0.88
CA ASP A 110 13.81 0.85 0.06
C ASP A 110 15.15 1.09 -0.66
N PRO A 111 15.89 2.17 -0.35
CA PRO A 111 17.23 2.39 -0.89
C PRO A 111 18.21 1.25 -0.57
N LYS A 112 18.02 0.54 0.55
CA LYS A 112 18.83 -0.64 0.94
C LYS A 112 18.21 -1.97 0.48
N ASN A 113 17.15 -1.92 -0.33
CA ASN A 113 16.44 -3.08 -0.88
C ASN A 113 15.88 -4.04 0.19
N GLN A 114 15.56 -3.57 1.40
CA GLN A 114 14.96 -4.41 2.45
C GLN A 114 13.46 -4.66 2.22
N TRP A 115 12.80 -3.81 1.42
CA TRP A 115 11.40 -3.95 1.04
C TRP A 115 11.10 -3.29 -0.30
N PHE A 116 9.99 -3.73 -0.91
CA PHE A 116 9.50 -3.26 -2.21
C PHE A 116 8.00 -3.03 -2.14
N GLY A 117 7.53 -1.90 -2.69
CA GLY A 117 6.11 -1.62 -2.89
C GLY A 117 5.54 -2.52 -4.00
N LEU A 118 4.41 -3.15 -3.73
CA LEU A 118 3.74 -4.14 -4.58
C LEU A 118 2.36 -3.66 -5.07
N SER A 119 1.79 -2.64 -4.45
CA SER A 119 0.65 -1.93 -5.01
C SER A 119 0.69 -0.46 -4.58
N VAL A 120 0.07 0.41 -5.37
CA VAL A 120 0.06 1.85 -5.18
C VAL A 120 -1.34 2.33 -4.82
N ARG A 121 -1.41 3.22 -3.84
CA ARG A 121 -2.64 3.72 -3.24
C ARG A 121 -2.57 5.24 -3.25
N ALA A 122 -3.46 5.89 -3.98
CA ALA A 122 -3.51 7.35 -4.03
C ALA A 122 -4.41 7.86 -2.90
N ARG A 123 -3.88 8.72 -2.04
CA ARG A 123 -4.68 9.44 -1.03
C ARG A 123 -4.98 10.82 -1.57
N THR A 124 -6.22 11.07 -1.94
CA THR A 124 -6.58 12.29 -2.67
C THR A 124 -7.91 12.86 -2.22
N ILE A 125 -8.29 13.96 -2.87
CA ILE A 125 -9.48 14.73 -2.56
C ILE A 125 -10.72 14.07 -3.19
N PHE A 126 -11.80 14.01 -2.43
CA PHE A 126 -13.14 13.66 -2.88
C PHE A 126 -14.08 14.80 -2.56
N TYR A 127 -15.06 15.05 -3.43
CA TYR A 127 -15.96 16.18 -3.27
C TYR A 127 -17.37 15.88 -3.77
N ASN A 128 -18.34 16.64 -3.25
CA ASN A 128 -19.71 16.60 -3.72
C ASN A 128 -19.89 17.57 -4.91
N PRO A 129 -20.11 17.07 -6.15
CA PRO A 129 -20.16 17.90 -7.34
C PRO A 129 -21.38 18.82 -7.40
N LYS A 130 -22.40 18.59 -6.56
CA LYS A 130 -23.57 19.48 -6.44
C LYS A 130 -23.28 20.74 -5.60
N LYS A 131 -22.19 20.72 -4.83
CA LYS A 131 -21.81 21.81 -3.90
C LYS A 131 -20.45 22.42 -4.20
N VAL A 132 -19.54 21.66 -4.83
CA VAL A 132 -18.17 22.07 -5.11
C VAL A 132 -17.87 21.86 -6.58
N ASN A 133 -17.38 22.90 -7.25
CA ASN A 133 -16.84 22.80 -8.60
C ASN A 133 -15.37 22.32 -8.53
N ALA A 134 -14.96 21.43 -9.42
CA ALA A 134 -13.58 20.94 -9.53
C ALA A 134 -12.56 22.09 -9.69
N SER A 135 -12.93 23.21 -10.31
CA SER A 135 -12.06 24.39 -10.46
C SER A 135 -11.70 25.07 -9.12
N GLN A 136 -12.45 24.80 -8.06
CA GLN A 136 -12.18 25.32 -6.72
C GLN A 136 -11.12 24.49 -5.98
N LEU A 137 -10.83 23.27 -6.46
CA LEU A 137 -9.90 22.33 -5.86
C LEU A 137 -8.51 22.45 -6.50
N SER A 138 -7.47 22.22 -5.70
CA SER A 138 -6.09 22.28 -6.19
C SER A 138 -5.14 21.36 -5.42
N THR A 139 -4.74 21.78 -4.23
CA THR A 139 -3.67 21.16 -3.43
C THR A 139 -4.21 20.64 -2.12
N TYR A 140 -3.46 19.78 -1.43
CA TYR A 140 -3.82 19.43 -0.04
C TYR A 140 -3.77 20.68 0.86
N ALA A 141 -2.81 21.59 0.61
CA ALA A 141 -2.68 22.83 1.36
C ALA A 141 -3.88 23.77 1.18
N ASP A 142 -4.51 23.79 0.00
CA ASP A 142 -5.67 24.64 -0.27
C ASP A 142 -6.87 24.31 0.62
N LEU A 143 -6.99 23.05 1.08
CA LEU A 143 -8.05 22.65 2.02
C LEU A 143 -7.93 23.34 3.39
N ALA A 144 -6.84 24.04 3.67
CA ALA A 144 -6.67 24.89 4.87
C ALA A 144 -7.28 26.29 4.72
N ASN A 145 -7.65 26.71 3.50
CA ASN A 145 -8.22 28.04 3.25
C ASN A 145 -9.63 28.19 3.83
N ALA A 146 -9.98 29.40 4.28
CA ALA A 146 -11.27 29.68 4.94
C ALA A 146 -12.51 29.38 4.09
N LYS A 147 -12.38 29.31 2.75
CA LYS A 147 -13.47 28.89 1.84
C LYS A 147 -14.02 27.48 2.12
N TRP A 148 -13.24 26.66 2.82
CA TRP A 148 -13.58 25.30 3.22
C TRP A 148 -14.11 25.20 4.66
N LYS A 149 -14.29 26.32 5.38
CA LYS A 149 -14.78 26.31 6.75
C LYS A 149 -16.14 25.61 6.86
N GLY A 150 -16.21 24.60 7.72
CA GLY A 150 -17.42 23.79 7.90
C GLY A 150 -17.75 22.86 6.72
N LYS A 151 -16.81 22.61 5.82
CA LYS A 151 -17.03 21.79 4.60
C LYS A 151 -16.13 20.57 4.51
N LEU A 152 -15.02 20.54 5.23
CA LEU A 152 -14.01 19.48 5.14
C LEU A 152 -14.36 18.30 6.07
N CYS A 153 -14.29 17.09 5.53
CA CYS A 153 -14.28 15.87 6.33
C CYS A 153 -12.92 15.18 6.22
N LEU A 154 -12.44 14.68 7.35
CA LEU A 154 -11.24 13.87 7.44
C LEU A 154 -11.50 12.65 8.31
N ARG A 155 -10.67 11.62 8.17
CA ARG A 155 -10.61 10.53 9.16
C ARG A 155 -9.65 10.88 10.29
N THR A 156 -9.66 10.10 11.38
CA THR A 156 -8.74 10.29 12.53
C THR A 156 -7.27 10.39 12.14
N SER A 157 -6.53 11.26 12.84
CA SER A 157 -5.07 11.41 12.73
C SER A 157 -4.28 10.19 13.22
N ASN A 158 -4.90 9.32 14.03
CA ASN A 158 -4.29 8.07 14.51
C ASN A 158 -4.08 7.04 13.40
N ASN A 159 -4.66 7.24 12.22
CA ASN A 159 -4.47 6.33 11.11
C ASN A 159 -3.21 6.65 10.31
N VAL A 160 -2.44 5.60 9.99
CA VAL A 160 -1.18 5.70 9.26
C VAL A 160 -1.29 6.44 7.91
N TYR A 161 -2.44 6.39 7.23
CA TYR A 161 -2.61 7.07 5.94
C TYR A 161 -2.50 8.60 6.07
N ASN A 162 -3.01 9.18 7.16
CA ASN A 162 -2.87 10.61 7.42
C ASN A 162 -1.47 10.95 7.95
N GLN A 163 -0.90 10.07 8.78
CA GLN A 163 0.49 10.24 9.26
C GLN A 163 1.47 10.30 8.10
N SER A 164 1.33 9.43 7.10
CA SER A 164 2.21 9.39 5.93
C SER A 164 1.99 10.53 4.95
N LEU A 165 0.75 10.99 4.77
CA LEU A 165 0.45 12.20 4.01
C LEU A 165 1.12 13.43 4.65
N VAL A 166 0.92 13.62 5.96
CA VAL A 166 1.52 14.73 6.71
C VAL A 166 3.04 14.62 6.76
N ALA A 167 3.59 13.43 6.92
CA ALA A 167 5.04 13.17 6.87
C ALA A 167 5.64 13.57 5.51
N THR A 168 4.93 13.25 4.42
CA THR A 168 5.32 13.66 3.06
C THR A 168 5.25 15.18 2.90
N MET A 169 4.20 15.82 3.44
CA MET A 169 4.11 17.28 3.46
C MET A 169 5.25 17.93 4.26
N ILE A 170 5.66 17.36 5.39
CA ILE A 170 6.84 17.83 6.15
C ILE A 170 8.09 17.73 5.28
N ALA A 171 8.29 16.62 4.55
CA ALA A 171 9.44 16.45 3.68
C ALA A 171 9.49 17.49 2.55
N HIS A 172 8.35 17.85 1.96
CA HIS A 172 8.29 18.84 0.88
C HIS A 172 8.31 20.29 1.35
N ASN A 173 7.62 20.60 2.45
CA ASN A 173 7.27 21.98 2.82
C ASN A 173 7.90 22.43 4.14
N GLY A 174 8.54 21.53 4.87
CA GLY A 174 9.00 21.77 6.23
C GLY A 174 7.88 21.71 7.27
N GLN A 175 8.27 21.55 8.54
CA GLN A 175 7.34 21.32 9.64
C GLN A 175 6.42 22.52 9.91
N ALA A 176 6.94 23.75 9.87
CA ALA A 176 6.17 24.95 10.18
C ALA A 176 5.00 25.17 9.20
N LYS A 177 5.27 25.04 7.89
CA LYS A 177 4.24 25.19 6.86
C LYS A 177 3.21 24.06 6.92
N THR A 178 3.64 22.83 7.16
CA THR A 178 2.72 21.71 7.37
C THR A 178 1.83 21.92 8.60
N GLU A 179 2.36 22.47 9.70
CA GLU A 179 1.56 22.74 10.90
C GLU A 179 0.45 23.75 10.62
N GLN A 180 0.75 24.81 9.86
CA GLN A 180 -0.25 25.79 9.43
C GLN A 180 -1.36 25.15 8.60
N VAL A 181 -0.99 24.29 7.64
CA VAL A 181 -1.97 23.58 6.80
C VAL A 181 -2.86 22.67 7.65
N VAL A 182 -2.27 21.85 8.52
CA VAL A 182 -3.04 20.91 9.35
C VAL A 182 -3.96 21.65 10.33
N LYS A 183 -3.52 22.77 10.91
CA LYS A 183 -4.39 23.63 11.73
C LYS A 183 -5.57 24.18 10.92
N GLY A 184 -5.32 24.64 9.70
CA GLY A 184 -6.38 25.10 8.81
C GLY A 184 -7.37 23.97 8.45
N TRP A 185 -6.90 22.75 8.24
CA TRP A 185 -7.80 21.59 8.06
C TRP A 185 -8.69 21.36 9.26
N VAL A 186 -8.13 21.36 10.48
CA VAL A 186 -8.90 21.17 11.72
C VAL A 186 -9.95 22.27 11.88
N ASN A 187 -9.58 23.53 11.61
CA ASN A 187 -10.50 24.67 11.66
C ASN A 187 -11.61 24.60 10.60
N ASN A 188 -11.42 23.82 9.54
CA ASN A 188 -12.36 23.68 8.43
C ASN A 188 -13.27 22.45 8.54
N LEU A 189 -13.13 21.65 9.60
CA LEU A 189 -13.91 20.43 9.76
C LEU A 189 -15.42 20.71 9.84
N ALA A 190 -16.19 19.99 9.04
CA ALA A 190 -17.65 19.95 9.08
C ALA A 190 -18.19 19.01 10.17
N ALA A 191 -17.38 18.02 10.56
CA ALA A 191 -17.72 17.02 11.56
C ALA A 191 -16.44 16.53 12.26
N ALA A 192 -16.60 15.87 13.41
CA ALA A 192 -15.48 15.17 14.05
C ALA A 192 -14.86 14.14 13.09
N PRO A 193 -13.54 13.89 13.17
CA PRO A 193 -12.87 12.97 12.27
C PRO A 193 -13.47 11.55 12.28
N PHE A 194 -13.71 10.99 11.09
CA PHE A 194 -14.31 9.67 10.92
C PHE A 194 -13.32 8.53 11.27
N SER A 195 -13.85 7.37 11.63
CA SER A 195 -13.01 6.20 11.96
C SER A 195 -12.31 5.61 10.72
N ASN A 196 -12.93 5.70 9.54
CA ASN A 196 -12.43 5.13 8.28
C ASN A 196 -12.81 5.96 7.04
N ASP A 197 -12.14 5.68 5.91
CA ASP A 197 -12.31 6.41 4.65
C ASP A 197 -13.69 6.12 4.00
N THR A 198 -14.28 4.93 4.15
CA THR A 198 -15.62 4.62 3.61
C THR A 198 -16.69 5.50 4.27
N ALA A 199 -16.68 5.58 5.61
CA ALA A 199 -17.62 6.43 6.35
C ALA A 199 -17.47 7.92 5.99
N LEU A 200 -16.25 8.38 5.69
CA LEU A 200 -16.00 9.72 5.17
C LEU A 200 -16.63 9.92 3.79
N LEU A 201 -16.45 8.97 2.87
CA LEU A 201 -17.03 9.04 1.52
C LEU A 201 -18.57 9.01 1.57
N GLU A 202 -19.15 8.19 2.43
CA GLU A 202 -20.60 8.14 2.68
C GLU A 202 -21.12 9.45 3.29
N ALA A 203 -20.34 10.12 4.14
CA ALA A 203 -20.70 11.43 4.66
C ALA A 203 -20.74 12.51 3.56
N ILE A 204 -19.86 12.43 2.55
CA ILE A 204 -19.91 13.30 1.37
C ILE A 204 -21.12 12.95 0.49
N ASP A 205 -21.40 11.66 0.28
CA ASP A 205 -22.58 11.17 -0.46
C ASP A 205 -23.89 11.68 0.16
N ALA A 206 -23.98 11.63 1.50
CA ALA A 206 -25.10 12.14 2.29
C ALA A 206 -25.12 13.68 2.42
N GLY A 207 -24.14 14.38 1.86
CA GLY A 207 -24.07 15.85 1.89
C GLY A 207 -23.75 16.45 3.26
N ARG A 208 -23.24 15.65 4.22
CA ARG A 208 -22.79 16.12 5.55
C ARG A 208 -21.51 16.96 5.48
N CYS A 209 -20.73 16.75 4.42
CA CYS A 209 -19.58 17.57 4.06
C CYS A 209 -19.44 17.63 2.55
N ASP A 210 -18.69 18.63 2.10
CA ASP A 210 -18.60 18.96 0.69
C ASP A 210 -17.30 18.46 0.07
N VAL A 211 -16.26 18.28 0.89
CA VAL A 211 -14.93 17.81 0.46
C VAL A 211 -14.26 16.97 1.55
N GLY A 212 -13.38 16.05 1.17
CA GLY A 212 -12.59 15.27 2.11
C GLY A 212 -11.39 14.56 1.48
N ILE A 213 -10.55 13.94 2.31
CA ILE A 213 -9.34 13.22 1.87
C ILE A 213 -9.48 11.73 2.21
N ALA A 214 -9.38 10.87 1.20
CA ALA A 214 -9.47 9.41 1.34
C ALA A 214 -8.56 8.67 0.36
N ASN A 215 -8.41 7.35 0.51
CA ASN A 215 -7.73 6.52 -0.48
C ASN A 215 -8.69 6.11 -1.60
N THR A 216 -8.20 6.14 -2.85
CA THR A 216 -8.97 5.82 -4.05
C THR A 216 -9.60 4.43 -4.05
N TYR A 217 -8.94 3.42 -3.49
CA TYR A 217 -9.46 2.05 -3.50
C TYR A 217 -10.75 1.89 -2.67
N TYR A 218 -10.97 2.69 -1.61
CA TYR A 218 -12.23 2.67 -0.87
C TYR A 218 -13.38 3.21 -1.71
N TYR A 219 -13.11 4.26 -2.49
CA TYR A 219 -14.08 4.81 -3.43
C TYR A 219 -14.40 3.81 -4.55
N GLY A 220 -13.39 3.15 -5.12
CA GLY A 220 -13.60 2.09 -6.12
C GLY A 220 -14.45 0.93 -5.58
N ARG A 221 -14.16 0.44 -4.37
CA ARG A 221 -14.96 -0.60 -3.69
C ARG A 221 -16.38 -0.13 -3.43
N LEU A 222 -16.55 1.09 -2.92
CA LEU A 222 -17.86 1.68 -2.62
C LEU A 222 -18.69 1.84 -3.90
N LEU A 223 -18.10 2.30 -5.00
CA LEU A 223 -18.79 2.38 -6.30
C LEU A 223 -19.16 1.02 -6.87
N ASN A 224 -18.33 0.00 -6.65
CA ASN A 224 -18.64 -1.34 -7.09
C ASN A 224 -19.83 -1.95 -6.32
N GLN A 225 -20.01 -1.56 -5.06
CA GLN A 225 -21.15 -1.99 -4.23
C GLN A 225 -22.39 -1.12 -4.42
N LYS A 226 -22.20 0.21 -4.53
CA LYS A 226 -23.26 1.22 -4.64
C LYS A 226 -22.89 2.25 -5.73
N PRO A 227 -23.12 1.93 -7.02
CA PRO A 227 -22.78 2.82 -8.14
C PRO A 227 -23.38 4.22 -8.06
N SER A 228 -24.53 4.39 -7.38
CA SER A 228 -25.22 5.68 -7.22
C SER A 228 -24.39 6.71 -6.44
N VAL A 229 -23.39 6.30 -5.66
CA VAL A 229 -22.44 7.20 -4.99
C VAL A 229 -21.72 8.11 -6.01
N ALA A 230 -21.53 7.66 -7.26
CA ALA A 230 -20.92 8.47 -8.32
C ALA A 230 -21.68 9.76 -8.66
N ASN A 231 -22.95 9.87 -8.25
CA ASN A 231 -23.79 11.05 -8.46
C ASN A 231 -23.49 12.17 -7.47
N ASN A 232 -22.98 11.83 -6.27
CA ASN A 232 -22.76 12.77 -5.17
C ASN A 232 -21.31 12.81 -4.70
N VAL A 233 -20.44 11.93 -5.17
CA VAL A 233 -19.03 11.92 -4.80
C VAL A 233 -18.18 11.75 -6.06
N LYS A 234 -17.27 12.68 -6.30
CA LYS A 234 -16.28 12.64 -7.39
C LYS A 234 -14.86 12.70 -6.81
N VAL A 235 -13.92 12.08 -7.52
CA VAL A 235 -12.49 12.12 -7.18
C VAL A 235 -11.84 13.33 -7.84
N PHE A 236 -10.93 13.98 -7.12
CA PHE A 236 -10.03 15.02 -7.61
C PHE A 236 -8.60 14.65 -7.21
N PHE A 237 -7.71 14.50 -8.19
CA PHE A 237 -6.29 14.25 -7.93
C PHE A 237 -5.61 15.55 -7.50
N ALA A 238 -5.11 15.61 -6.28
CA ALA A 238 -4.48 16.81 -5.74
C ALA A 238 -3.11 17.10 -6.39
N ASP A 239 -2.66 18.35 -6.31
CA ASP A 239 -1.29 18.77 -6.64
C ASP A 239 -0.81 18.46 -8.06
N GLN A 240 -1.72 18.35 -9.03
CA GLN A 240 -1.37 18.01 -10.42
C GLN A 240 -0.49 19.07 -11.12
N LYS A 241 -0.61 20.34 -10.71
CA LYS A 241 0.29 21.42 -11.15
C LYS A 241 1.60 21.51 -10.34
N GLY A 242 1.70 20.78 -9.23
CA GLY A 242 2.81 20.79 -8.28
C GLY A 242 3.62 19.48 -8.32
N LYS A 243 3.86 18.89 -7.15
CA LYS A 243 4.63 17.64 -7.00
C LYS A 243 3.87 16.40 -7.47
N GLY A 244 2.55 16.47 -7.58
CA GLY A 244 1.66 15.34 -7.87
C GLY A 244 0.95 14.82 -6.62
N THR A 245 -0.05 13.97 -6.83
CA THR A 245 -0.84 13.37 -5.75
C THR A 245 0.03 12.49 -4.87
N HIS A 246 -0.11 12.62 -3.55
CA HIS A 246 0.50 11.71 -2.59
C HIS A 246 0.08 10.27 -2.88
N VAL A 247 1.07 9.42 -3.10
CA VAL A 247 0.89 7.99 -3.22
C VAL A 247 1.62 7.28 -2.09
N ASN A 248 1.04 6.17 -1.68
CA ASN A 248 1.63 5.26 -0.73
C ASN A 248 1.55 3.84 -1.28
N VAL A 249 2.17 2.89 -0.60
CA VAL A 249 2.26 1.52 -1.05
C VAL A 249 1.66 0.55 -0.05
N SER A 250 1.26 -0.62 -0.54
CA SER A 250 1.49 -1.84 0.23
C SER A 250 2.71 -2.52 -0.34
N GLY A 251 3.51 -3.14 0.52
CA GLY A 251 4.74 -3.76 0.09
C GLY A 251 5.12 -4.93 0.98
N ALA A 252 6.23 -5.56 0.61
CA ALA A 252 6.76 -6.72 1.29
C ALA A 252 8.28 -6.66 1.42
N GLY A 253 8.79 -7.36 2.43
CA GLY A 253 10.20 -7.69 2.57
C GLY A 253 10.36 -9.14 3.03
N VAL A 254 11.55 -9.71 2.80
CA VAL A 254 11.90 -11.02 3.35
C VAL A 254 12.30 -10.82 4.81
N VAL A 255 11.76 -11.64 5.70
CA VAL A 255 12.08 -11.61 7.12
C VAL A 255 13.56 -11.98 7.32
N LYS A 256 14.25 -11.25 8.19
CA LYS A 256 15.71 -11.38 8.39
C LYS A 256 16.14 -12.81 8.73
N HIS A 257 15.33 -13.50 9.54
CA HIS A 257 15.58 -14.86 10.02
C HIS A 257 14.72 -15.92 9.31
N SER A 258 14.22 -15.62 8.10
CA SER A 258 13.50 -16.60 7.28
C SER A 258 14.39 -17.80 6.93
N ASP A 259 13.90 -19.01 7.21
CA ASP A 259 14.50 -20.27 6.78
C ASP A 259 14.29 -20.52 5.27
N ASN A 260 13.24 -19.94 4.67
CA ASN A 260 12.89 -20.09 3.24
C ASN A 260 13.15 -18.82 2.42
N ALA A 261 14.23 -18.08 2.70
CA ALA A 261 14.46 -16.75 2.13
C ALA A 261 14.46 -16.70 0.58
N ALA A 262 14.92 -17.76 -0.08
CA ALA A 262 14.90 -17.85 -1.54
C ALA A 262 13.48 -17.97 -2.10
N GLU A 263 12.63 -18.81 -1.49
CA GLU A 263 11.22 -18.96 -1.87
C GLU A 263 10.41 -17.71 -1.52
N ALA A 264 10.72 -17.08 -0.38
CA ALA A 264 10.18 -15.77 0.00
C ALA A 264 10.47 -14.70 -1.06
N GLN A 265 11.71 -14.63 -1.55
CA GLN A 265 12.10 -13.72 -2.62
C GLN A 265 11.33 -14.00 -3.92
N LYS A 266 11.21 -15.27 -4.34
CA LYS A 266 10.45 -15.65 -5.54
C LYS A 266 8.99 -15.23 -5.46
N PHE A 267 8.38 -15.36 -4.27
CA PHE A 267 7.01 -14.90 -4.05
C PHE A 267 6.87 -13.38 -4.22
N ILE A 268 7.78 -12.59 -3.63
CA ILE A 268 7.77 -11.12 -3.79
C ILE A 268 8.05 -10.71 -5.25
N GLU A 269 8.95 -11.43 -5.95
CA GLU A 269 9.22 -11.25 -7.38
C GLU A 269 7.94 -11.49 -8.20
N TRP A 270 7.23 -12.58 -7.94
CA TRP A 270 5.96 -12.85 -8.61
C TRP A 270 4.90 -11.79 -8.30
N LEU A 271 4.80 -11.31 -7.04
CA LEU A 271 3.90 -10.23 -6.67
C LEU A 271 4.17 -8.92 -7.44
N SER A 272 5.42 -8.68 -7.87
CA SER A 272 5.79 -7.54 -8.71
C SER A 272 5.52 -7.74 -10.21
N GLY A 273 5.21 -8.97 -10.62
CA GLY A 273 4.97 -9.38 -12.00
C GLY A 273 3.56 -9.08 -12.51
N SER A 274 3.35 -9.14 -13.83
CA SER A 274 2.11 -8.73 -14.50
C SER A 274 0.85 -9.40 -13.98
N GLU A 275 0.91 -10.71 -13.68
CA GLU A 275 -0.21 -11.50 -13.19
C GLU A 275 -0.74 -10.98 -11.84
N ALA A 276 0.13 -10.92 -10.83
CA ALA A 276 -0.22 -10.42 -9.51
C ALA A 276 -0.63 -8.93 -9.53
N GLN A 277 0.07 -8.11 -10.30
CA GLN A 277 -0.25 -6.69 -10.47
C GLN A 277 -1.64 -6.48 -11.10
N SER A 278 -2.04 -7.35 -12.02
CA SER A 278 -3.39 -7.32 -12.59
C SER A 278 -4.45 -7.69 -11.54
N LEU A 279 -4.18 -8.69 -10.69
CA LEU A 279 -5.07 -9.06 -9.58
C LEU A 279 -5.22 -7.93 -8.54
N TYR A 280 -4.14 -7.18 -8.24
CA TYR A 280 -4.24 -5.97 -7.40
C TYR A 280 -5.20 -4.93 -8.00
N ALA A 281 -5.12 -4.67 -9.30
CA ALA A 281 -5.99 -3.70 -9.97
C ALA A 281 -7.46 -4.17 -10.02
N GLN A 282 -7.70 -5.44 -10.36
CA GLN A 282 -9.04 -5.98 -10.58
C GLN A 282 -9.84 -6.16 -9.28
N ASN A 283 -9.19 -6.71 -8.25
CA ASN A 283 -9.89 -7.15 -7.03
C ASN A 283 -9.74 -6.15 -5.87
N ASN A 284 -8.57 -5.47 -5.79
CA ASN A 284 -8.27 -4.60 -4.65
C ASN A 284 -8.50 -3.11 -4.95
N PHE A 285 -8.78 -2.75 -6.22
CA PHE A 285 -8.91 -1.35 -6.67
C PHE A 285 -7.64 -0.51 -6.39
N GLU A 286 -6.47 -1.15 -6.42
CA GLU A 286 -5.17 -0.52 -6.19
C GLU A 286 -4.39 -0.37 -7.49
N TYR A 287 -3.65 0.71 -7.65
CA TYR A 287 -2.84 0.94 -8.84
C TYR A 287 -1.67 -0.05 -8.86
N PRO A 288 -1.31 -0.63 -10.02
CA PRO A 288 -0.07 -1.38 -10.15
C PRO A 288 1.14 -0.53 -9.72
N ALA A 289 2.04 -1.14 -8.96
CA ALA A 289 3.36 -0.60 -8.67
C ALA A 289 4.31 -0.80 -9.87
N ASN A 290 4.09 -1.85 -10.66
CA ASN A 290 4.83 -2.08 -11.90
C ASN A 290 4.27 -1.21 -13.03
N PRO A 291 5.04 -0.23 -13.54
CA PRO A 291 4.56 0.72 -14.54
C PRO A 291 4.26 0.10 -15.91
N ARG A 292 4.74 -1.13 -16.16
CA ARG A 292 4.46 -1.87 -17.41
C ARG A 292 3.08 -2.54 -17.41
N VAL A 293 2.39 -2.55 -16.27
CA VAL A 293 1.09 -3.19 -16.12
C VAL A 293 0.01 -2.13 -16.21
N ALA A 294 -0.87 -2.27 -17.20
CA ALA A 294 -2.00 -1.37 -17.37
C ALA A 294 -3.00 -1.49 -16.22
N VAL A 295 -3.63 -0.36 -15.87
CA VAL A 295 -4.78 -0.36 -14.96
C VAL A 295 -5.97 -0.95 -15.73
N THR A 296 -6.51 -2.07 -15.25
CA THR A 296 -7.60 -2.80 -15.90
C THR A 296 -8.75 -3.10 -14.94
N GLY A 297 -9.84 -3.67 -15.46
CA GLY A 297 -10.96 -4.18 -14.68
C GLY A 297 -11.75 -3.10 -13.94
N ASN A 298 -12.27 -3.47 -12.76
CA ASN A 298 -13.14 -2.63 -11.96
C ASN A 298 -12.50 -1.29 -11.57
N MET A 299 -11.17 -1.25 -11.44
CA MET A 299 -10.46 -0.01 -11.20
C MET A 299 -10.60 0.97 -12.37
N ALA A 300 -10.34 0.53 -13.60
CA ALA A 300 -10.43 1.36 -14.80
C ALA A 300 -11.87 1.83 -15.09
N ARG A 301 -12.88 1.09 -14.62
CA ARG A 301 -14.29 1.47 -14.71
C ARG A 301 -14.63 2.72 -13.90
N TRP A 302 -14.02 2.88 -12.73
CA TRP A 302 -14.44 3.87 -11.74
C TRP A 302 -13.43 4.98 -11.47
N LEU A 303 -12.15 4.72 -11.71
CA LEU A 303 -11.05 5.62 -11.40
C LEU A 303 -10.20 5.89 -12.64
N PRO A 304 -9.69 7.12 -12.82
CA PRO A 304 -8.74 7.41 -13.88
C PRO A 304 -7.52 6.50 -13.84
N SER A 305 -7.10 6.04 -15.02
CA SER A 305 -5.95 5.16 -15.21
C SER A 305 -4.61 5.87 -14.98
N SER A 306 -4.58 7.20 -15.15
CA SER A 306 -3.38 8.02 -14.98
C SER A 306 -3.67 9.34 -14.28
N PHE A 307 -2.66 9.80 -13.54
CA PHE A 307 -2.57 11.11 -12.87
C PHE A 307 -1.10 11.32 -12.51
N LYS A 308 -0.69 12.56 -12.28
CA LYS A 308 0.66 12.87 -11.78
C LYS A 308 0.79 12.38 -10.34
N ARG A 309 1.69 11.44 -10.10
CA ARG A 309 2.04 10.91 -8.78
C ARG A 309 3.19 11.73 -8.20
N ASP A 310 3.18 11.94 -6.90
CA ASP A 310 4.37 12.39 -6.17
C ASP A 310 5.46 11.33 -6.27
N MET A 311 6.64 11.73 -6.75
CA MET A 311 7.78 10.85 -6.98
C MET A 311 8.76 10.81 -5.80
N ILE A 312 8.43 11.45 -4.66
CA ILE A 312 9.20 11.30 -3.43
C ILE A 312 9.28 9.83 -3.02
N ASN A 313 10.43 9.40 -2.52
CA ASN A 313 10.59 8.02 -2.07
C ASN A 313 9.68 7.77 -0.85
N VAL A 314 8.83 6.75 -0.90
CA VAL A 314 7.81 6.48 0.14
C VAL A 314 8.40 6.16 1.53
N SER A 315 9.71 5.89 1.64
CA SER A 315 10.41 5.77 2.93
C SER A 315 10.38 7.06 3.77
N VAL A 316 10.23 8.23 3.14
CA VAL A 316 10.13 9.51 3.87
C VAL A 316 8.93 9.56 4.81
N ALA A 317 7.89 8.77 4.51
CA ALA A 317 6.73 8.63 5.38
C ALA A 317 7.15 8.09 6.76
N GLY A 318 8.01 7.08 6.81
CA GLY A 318 8.56 6.52 8.04
C GLY A 318 9.53 7.48 8.74
N GLN A 319 10.46 8.07 7.97
CA GLN A 319 11.47 9.00 8.49
C GLN A 319 10.85 10.20 9.21
N ASN A 320 9.69 10.69 8.75
CA ASN A 320 9.01 11.85 9.32
C ASN A 320 7.75 11.47 10.12
N GLN A 321 7.43 10.18 10.30
CA GLN A 321 6.16 9.76 10.90
C GLN A 321 5.98 10.30 12.32
N GLN A 322 7.01 10.21 13.16
CA GLN A 322 6.96 10.71 14.53
C GLN A 322 6.70 12.23 14.55
N LYS A 323 7.38 12.99 13.69
CA LYS A 323 7.16 14.44 13.54
C LYS A 323 5.73 14.74 13.08
N ALA A 324 5.21 13.97 12.13
CA ALA A 324 3.84 14.11 11.63
C ALA A 324 2.80 13.85 12.73
N THR A 325 2.94 12.78 13.50
CA THR A 325 2.02 12.45 14.60
C THR A 325 2.04 13.53 15.69
N MET A 326 3.23 14.00 16.09
CA MET A 326 3.35 15.08 17.08
C MET A 326 2.73 16.40 16.55
N LEU A 327 2.99 16.73 15.29
CA LEU A 327 2.42 17.92 14.64
C LEU A 327 0.89 17.86 14.58
N MET A 328 0.32 16.73 14.16
CA MET A 328 -1.14 16.56 14.11
C MET A 328 -1.77 16.68 15.49
N LYS A 329 -1.16 16.07 16.51
CA LYS A 329 -1.59 16.21 17.91
C LYS A 329 -1.55 17.67 18.37
N LYS A 330 -0.44 18.38 18.12
CA LYS A 330 -0.27 19.81 18.45
C LYS A 330 -1.28 20.70 17.72
N ALA A 331 -1.65 20.34 16.49
CA ALA A 331 -2.65 21.05 15.69
C ALA A 331 -4.11 20.76 16.13
N GLY A 332 -4.32 19.91 17.14
CA GLY A 332 -5.67 19.53 17.62
C GLY A 332 -6.38 18.53 16.70
N TYR A 333 -5.66 17.88 15.79
CA TYR A 333 -6.24 16.90 14.89
C TYR A 333 -6.42 15.55 15.61
N LYS A 334 -7.69 15.22 15.90
CA LYS A 334 -8.14 13.97 16.53
C LYS A 334 -8.20 12.79 15.54
#